data_AF-A0A2U9NYZ7-F1
#
_entry.id   AF-A0A2U9NYZ7-F1
#
_cell.length_a   1.000
_cell.length_b   1.000
_cell.length_c   1.000
_cell.angle_alpha   90.00
_cell.angle_beta   90.00
_cell.angle_gamma   90.00
#
_symmetry.space_group_name_H-M   'P 1'
#
loop_
_entity.id
_entity.type
_entity.pdbx_description
1 polymer ?
#
loop_
_entity_poly.entity_id
_entity_poly.type
_entity_poly.pdbx_seq_one_letter_code
_entity_poly.pdbx_strand_id
1 'polypeptide(L)' 'MASKGRGSRGGAETLRRYWTSGPGAAKIRWGTPGDWGRCTKQLHKYMGARAKGYCQLLHRRATGVYTGSRANVGRRRR' A
#
# COMPACT_ATOMS: atom_id res chain seq x y z
N MET A 1 -11.78 31.98 -5.82
CA MET A 1 -12.01 31.01 -6.90
C MET A 1 -12.79 29.82 -6.35
N ALA A 2 -14.06 29.66 -6.71
CA ALA A 2 -14.90 28.56 -6.24
C ALA A 2 -14.89 27.37 -7.23
N SER A 3 -14.92 26.16 -6.67
CA SER A 3 -15.58 24.97 -7.22
C SER A 3 -14.94 24.26 -8.42
N LYS A 4 -14.05 23.29 -8.15
CA LYS A 4 -13.81 22.15 -9.05
C LYS A 4 -13.71 20.85 -8.26
N GLY A 5 -14.65 19.94 -8.49
CA GLY A 5 -14.42 18.49 -8.36
C GLY A 5 -14.91 17.84 -7.07
N ARG A 6 -16.19 17.45 -7.09
CA ARG A 6 -16.75 16.36 -6.29
C ARG A 6 -15.95 15.07 -6.55
N GLY A 7 -15.47 14.44 -5.49
CA GLY A 7 -14.83 13.13 -5.52
C GLY A 7 -14.37 12.77 -4.12
N SER A 8 -14.99 11.77 -3.52
CA SER A 8 -14.89 11.35 -2.12
C SER A 8 -13.45 11.18 -1.60
N ARG A 9 -12.81 12.27 -1.16
CA ARG A 9 -11.45 12.24 -0.57
C ARG A 9 -11.40 11.55 0.80
N GLY A 10 -12.55 11.40 1.49
CA GLY A 10 -12.62 10.71 2.78
C GLY A 10 -12.39 9.20 2.72
N GLY A 11 -12.77 8.53 1.62
CA GLY A 11 -12.63 7.07 1.50
C GLY A 11 -11.18 6.63 1.24
N ALA A 12 -10.45 7.41 0.44
CA ALA A 12 -9.07 7.09 0.07
C ALA A 12 -8.10 7.21 1.24
N GLU A 13 -8.27 8.22 2.12
CA GLU A 13 -7.44 8.36 3.32
C GLU A 13 -7.78 7.33 4.40
N THR A 14 -9.06 6.98 4.54
CA THR A 14 -9.51 5.90 5.41
C THR A 14 -8.93 4.56 4.96
N LEU A 15 -8.97 4.27 3.66
CA LEU A 15 -8.30 3.11 3.06
C LEU A 15 -6.79 3.16 3.30
N ARG A 16 -6.13 4.32 3.14
CA ARG A 16 -4.70 4.44 3.47
C ARG A 16 -4.45 4.03 4.91
N ARG A 17 -5.17 4.58 5.87
CA ARG A 17 -5.00 4.26 7.30
C ARG A 17 -5.25 2.77 7.57
N TYR A 18 -6.33 2.22 7.00
CA TYR A 18 -6.67 0.81 7.11
C TYR A 18 -5.57 -0.13 6.59
N TRP A 19 -4.96 0.20 5.45
CA TRP A 19 -3.90 -0.60 4.84
C TRP A 19 -2.51 -0.33 5.41
N THR A 20 -2.27 0.83 6.05
CA THR A 20 -0.96 1.18 6.64
C THR A 20 -0.80 0.67 8.07
N SER A 21 -1.79 0.91 8.94
CA SER A 21 -1.76 0.51 10.36
C SER A 21 -3.01 -0.22 10.84
N GLY A 22 -4.04 -0.34 9.99
CA GLY A 22 -5.28 -1.02 10.36
C GLY A 22 -5.27 -2.53 10.09
N PRO A 23 -6.44 -3.16 10.09
CA PRO A 23 -6.58 -4.60 9.86
C PRO A 23 -6.03 -5.05 8.49
N GLY A 24 -6.06 -4.17 7.48
CA GLY A 24 -5.47 -4.43 6.17
C GLY A 24 -3.95 -4.55 6.23
N ALA A 25 -3.31 -3.74 7.07
CA ALA A 25 -1.87 -3.80 7.32
C ALA A 25 -1.45 -5.14 7.93
N ALA A 26 -2.24 -5.64 8.89
CA ALA A 26 -2.03 -6.95 9.50
C ALA A 26 -2.18 -8.10 8.50
N LYS A 27 -3.11 -8.00 7.52
CA LYS A 27 -3.24 -8.97 6.43
C LYS A 27 -2.04 -8.98 5.48
N ILE A 28 -1.52 -7.79 5.17
CA ILE A 28 -0.33 -7.65 4.33
C ILE A 28 0.93 -8.11 5.08
N ARG A 29 0.97 -7.95 6.41
CA ARG A 29 2.13 -8.19 7.28
C ARG A 29 3.34 -7.41 6.76
N TRP A 30 3.28 -6.09 6.87
CA TRP A 30 4.40 -5.22 6.50
C TRP A 30 5.71 -5.65 7.17
N GLY A 31 6.82 -5.60 6.41
CA GLY A 31 8.13 -6.05 6.88
C GLY A 31 8.38 -7.56 6.75
N THR A 32 7.48 -8.31 6.11
CA THR A 32 7.68 -9.74 5.83
C THR A 32 7.85 -9.99 4.34
N PRO A 33 8.60 -11.03 3.93
CA PRO A 33 8.81 -11.31 2.51
C PRO A 33 7.50 -11.45 1.72
N GLY A 34 7.42 -10.74 0.59
CA GLY A 34 6.25 -10.75 -0.29
C GLY A 34 5.05 -9.94 0.22
N ASP A 35 5.26 -9.01 1.17
CA ASP A 35 4.27 -8.01 1.59
C ASP A 35 3.66 -7.26 0.38
N TRP A 36 4.49 -6.81 -0.57
CA TRP A 36 4.06 -6.05 -1.72
C TRP A 36 3.15 -6.86 -2.62
N GLY A 37 3.50 -8.13 -2.85
CA GLY A 37 2.67 -9.05 -3.64
C GLY A 37 1.29 -9.25 -3.02
N ARG A 38 1.21 -9.40 -1.70
CA ARG A 38 -0.07 -9.50 -0.97
C ARG A 38 -0.90 -8.23 -1.07
N CYS A 39 -0.28 -7.08 -0.84
CA CYS A 39 -0.93 -5.78 -1.01
C CYS A 39 -1.47 -5.63 -2.44
N THR A 40 -0.62 -5.87 -3.44
CA THR A 40 -1.02 -5.71 -4.83
C THR A 40 -2.14 -6.69 -5.19
N LYS A 41 -2.10 -7.94 -4.76
CA LYS A 41 -3.16 -8.94 -5.03
C LYS A 41 -4.52 -8.54 -4.44
N GLN A 42 -4.53 -7.95 -3.24
CA GLN A 42 -5.77 -7.45 -2.63
C GLN A 42 -6.27 -6.18 -3.31
N LEU A 43 -5.40 -5.18 -3.48
CA LEU A 43 -5.78 -3.88 -4.02
C LEU A 43 -6.02 -3.91 -5.54
N HIS A 44 -5.44 -4.86 -6.27
CA HIS A 44 -5.67 -5.03 -7.71
C HIS A 44 -7.15 -5.32 -8.02
N LYS A 45 -7.86 -6.00 -7.11
CA LYS A 45 -9.31 -6.24 -7.26
C LYS A 45 -10.14 -4.95 -7.23
N TYR A 46 -9.63 -3.90 -6.59
CA TYR A 46 -10.34 -2.63 -6.41
C TYR A 46 -9.83 -1.51 -7.32
N MET A 47 -8.52 -1.49 -7.60
CA MET A 47 -7.84 -0.37 -8.29
C MET A 47 -7.13 -0.80 -9.59
N GLY A 48 -7.06 -2.12 -9.88
CA GLY A 48 -6.31 -2.65 -11.00
C GLY A 48 -4.82 -2.32 -10.95
N ALA A 49 -4.24 -1.93 -12.09
CA ALA A 49 -2.81 -1.65 -12.23
C ALA A 49 -2.29 -0.51 -11.32
N ARG A 50 -3.15 0.43 -10.89
CA ARG A 50 -2.79 1.54 -10.00
C ARG A 50 -2.43 1.09 -8.58
N ALA A 51 -2.82 -0.13 -8.20
CA ALA A 51 -2.49 -0.71 -6.89
C ALA A 51 -0.97 -0.82 -6.65
N LYS A 52 -0.17 -1.07 -7.71
CA LYS A 52 1.28 -1.26 -7.59
C LYS A 52 2.00 -0.06 -6.95
N GLY A 53 1.76 1.14 -7.50
CA GLY A 53 2.36 2.38 -6.98
C GLY A 53 1.83 2.74 -5.61
N TYR A 54 0.54 2.51 -5.37
CA TYR A 54 -0.09 2.79 -4.08
C TYR A 54 0.45 1.89 -2.95
N CYS A 55 0.61 0.59 -3.22
CA CYS A 55 1.22 -0.35 -2.28
C CYS A 55 2.67 0.00 -1.94
N GLN A 56 3.42 0.55 -2.89
CA GLN A 56 4.79 0.98 -2.66
C GLN A 56 4.88 2.17 -1.69
N LEU A 57 3.95 3.13 -1.81
CA LEU A 57 3.82 4.25 -0.88
C LEU A 57 3.38 3.80 0.52
N LEU A 58 2.41 2.86 0.59
CA LEU A 58 1.94 2.30 1.85
C LEU A 58 3.06 1.52 2.57
N HIS A 59 3.83 0.71 1.85
CA HIS A 59 4.93 -0.05 2.42
C HIS A 59 5.96 0.87 3.06
N ARG A 60 6.39 1.92 2.36
CA ARG A 60 7.32 2.91 2.90
C ARG A 60 6.76 3.60 4.14
N ARG A 61 5.47 3.87 4.17
CA ARG A 61 4.84 4.50 5.34
C ARG A 61 4.75 3.54 6.54
N ALA A 62 4.51 2.25 6.30
CA ALA A 62 4.36 1.26 7.36
C ALA A 62 5.71 0.74 7.89
N THR A 63 6.71 0.58 7.02
CA THR A 63 8.02 -0.03 7.36
C THR A 63 9.19 0.97 7.37
N GLY A 64 8.98 2.18 6.86
CA GLY A 64 10.06 3.16 6.63
C GLY A 64 10.91 2.89 5.39
N VAL A 65 10.85 1.70 4.79
CA VAL A 65 11.68 1.30 3.65
C VAL A 65 10.83 1.05 2.39
N TYR A 66 11.43 1.17 1.20
CA TYR A 66 10.74 0.76 -0.03
C TYR A 66 10.78 -0.76 -0.20
N THR A 67 9.77 -1.33 -0.86
CA THR A 67 9.65 -2.78 -1.11
C THR A 67 10.82 -3.36 -1.89
N GLY A 68 11.37 -2.58 -2.83
CA GLY A 68 12.56 -2.92 -3.61
C GLY A 68 13.91 -2.63 -2.91
N SER A 69 13.89 -2.10 -1.69
CA SER A 69 15.11 -1.78 -0.95
C SER A 69 15.76 -3.06 -0.39
N ARG A 70 17.09 -3.10 -0.30
CA ARG A 70 17.84 -4.22 0.32
C ARG A 70 17.53 -4.39 1.81
N ALA A 71 17.09 -3.31 2.45
CA ALA A 71 16.63 -3.30 3.83
C ALA A 71 15.25 -3.96 4.01
N ASN A 72 14.51 -4.19 2.92
CA ASN A 72 13.30 -5.01 3.01
C ASN A 72 13.70 -6.49 3.07
N VAL A 73 13.32 -7.17 4.15
CA VAL A 73 13.50 -8.61 4.36
C VAL A 73 12.92 -9.42 3.18
N GLY A 74 11.96 -8.84 2.45
CA GLY A 74 11.34 -9.41 1.27
C GLY A 74 12.10 -9.37 -0.04
N ARG A 75 13.24 -8.67 -0.13
CA ARG A 75 14.07 -8.70 -1.34
C ARG A 75 14.82 -10.03 -1.40
N ARG A 76 14.13 -11.08 -1.85
CA ARG A 76 14.75 -12.36 -2.18
C ARG A 76 15.84 -12.08 -3.21
N ARG A 77 17.11 -12.25 -2.80
CA ARG A 77 18.26 -12.27 -3.70
C ARG A 77 17.95 -13.34 -4.75
N ARG A 78 17.64 -12.92 -5.98
CA ARG A 78 17.57 -13.80 -7.14
C ARG A 78 18.74 -13.45 -8.03
#